data_AF-A0A9D1UT15-F1
#
_entry.id   AF-A0A9D1UT15-F1
#
_cell.length_a   1.000
_cell.length_b   1.000
_cell.length_c   1.000
_cell.angle_alpha   90.00
_cell.angle_beta   90.00
_cell.angle_gamma   90.00
#
_symmetry.space_group_name_H-M   'P 1'
#
loop_
_entity.id
_entity.type
_entity.pdbx_description
1 polymer ?
#
loop_
_entity_poly.entity_id
_entity_poly.type
_entity_poly.pdbx_seq_one_letter_code
_entity_poly.pdbx_strand_id
1 'polypeptide(L)'
;MTSALGWAERLRWVNSGLREFYVAPYRRVFARAKRDEEDLFMMLVLSEALGLPNPASGATLELLPEMLDRVHEWHTRQGLDSSPFDSMSCC
;
A
#
# COMPACT_ATOMS: atom_id res chain seq x y z
N MET A 1 29.16 4.37 32.71
CA MET A 1 28.64 3.96 31.39
C MET A 1 27.24 4.55 31.11
N THR A 2 27.02 5.86 31.30
CA THR A 2 25.68 6.49 31.21
C THR A 2 25.57 7.63 30.19
N SER A 3 26.69 8.11 29.61
CA SER A 3 26.67 9.23 28.64
C SER A 3 26.32 8.80 27.21
N ALA A 4 26.73 7.60 26.78
CA ALA A 4 26.53 7.12 25.40
C ALA A 4 25.05 6.89 25.05
N LEU A 5 24.24 6.44 26.02
CA LEU A 5 22.79 6.26 25.86
C LEU A 5 22.08 7.61 25.65
N GLY A 6 22.49 8.66 26.36
CA GLY A 6 21.91 10.00 26.24
C GLY A 6 22.22 10.68 24.91
N TRP A 7 23.43 10.51 24.36
CA TRP A 7 23.75 11.06 23.03
C TRP A 7 22.96 10.39 21.91
N ALA A 8 22.81 9.07 21.97
CA ALA A 8 22.02 8.34 20.99
C ALA A 8 20.53 8.76 21.02
N GLU A 9 19.98 9.00 22.21
CA GLU A 9 18.60 9.47 22.37
C GLU A 9 18.39 10.89 21.83
N ARG A 10 19.33 11.80 22.11
CA ARG A 10 19.30 13.16 21.56
C ARG A 10 19.38 13.16 20.03
N LEU A 11 20.22 12.30 19.45
CA LEU A 11 20.31 12.16 17.99
C LEU A 11 19.00 11.62 17.39
N ARG A 12 18.36 10.63 18.03
CA ARG A 12 17.05 10.14 17.60
C ARG A 12 15.97 11.22 17.64
N TRP A 13 15.94 12.03 18.71
CA TRP A 13 15.00 13.15 18.84
C TRP A 13 15.22 14.24 17.78
N VAL A 14 16.46 14.62 17.52
CA VAL A 14 16.78 15.58 16.45
C VAL A 14 16.38 15.02 15.08
N ASN A 15 16.69 13.75 14.82
CA ASN A 15 16.34 13.09 13.56
C ASN A 15 14.83 12.99 13.34
N SER A 16 14.05 12.68 14.39
CA SER A 16 12.59 12.63 14.28
C SER A 16 11.99 14.01 14.02
N GLY A 17 12.49 15.06 14.69
CA GLY A 17 12.07 16.44 14.45
C GLY A 17 12.39 16.92 13.03
N LEU A 18 13.58 16.61 12.52
CA LEU A 18 13.96 16.93 11.14
C LEU A 18 13.08 16.17 10.14
N ARG A 19 12.85 14.88 10.34
CA ARG A 19 11.98 14.08 9.48
C ARG A 19 10.57 14.68 9.42
N GLU A 20 10.02 15.06 10.57
CA GLU A 20 8.69 15.69 10.63
C GLU A 20 8.66 17.03 9.88
N PHE A 21 9.66 17.89 10.07
CA PHE A 21 9.78 19.17 9.34
C PHE A 21 9.81 18.98 7.82
N TYR A 22 10.54 17.96 7.33
CA TYR A 22 10.63 17.67 5.90
C TYR A 22 9.38 16.99 5.34
N VAL A 23 8.76 16.07 6.08
CA VAL A 23 7.63 15.26 5.58
C VAL A 23 6.31 16.03 5.67
N ALA A 24 6.13 16.88 6.69
CA ALA A 24 4.86 17.56 6.97
C ALA A 24 4.22 18.27 5.76
N PRO A 25 4.96 19.02 4.93
CA PRO A 25 4.38 19.69 3.75
C PRO A 25 3.88 18.73 2.67
N TYR A 26 4.49 17.55 2.56
CA TYR A 26 4.25 16.57 1.48
C TYR A 26 3.35 15.41 1.90
N ARG A 27 2.78 15.43 3.11
CA ARG A 27 1.93 14.34 3.63
C ARG A 27 0.83 13.91 2.66
N ARG A 28 0.20 14.87 1.98
CA ARG A 28 -0.84 14.59 0.97
C ARG A 28 -0.28 13.87 -0.25
N VAL A 29 0.87 14.31 -0.75
CA VAL A 29 1.56 13.68 -1.90
C VAL A 29 1.97 12.26 -1.54
N PHE A 30 2.56 12.05 -0.36
CA PHE A 30 2.91 10.71 0.10
C PHE A 30 1.69 9.82 0.32
N ALA A 31 0.60 10.35 0.87
CA ALA A 31 -0.64 9.59 1.02
C ALA A 31 -1.23 9.20 -0.35
N ARG A 32 -1.14 10.08 -1.35
CA ARG A 32 -1.56 9.78 -2.72
C ARG A 32 -0.67 8.71 -3.35
N ALA A 33 0.65 8.88 -3.28
CA ALA A 33 1.61 7.91 -3.82
C ALA A 33 1.45 6.53 -3.19
N LYS A 34 1.23 6.46 -1.87
CA LYS A 34 0.95 5.21 -1.17
C LYS A 34 -0.32 4.53 -1.70
N ARG A 35 -1.40 5.30 -1.91
CA ARG A 35 -2.65 4.75 -2.47
C ARG A 35 -2.46 4.27 -3.91
N ASP A 36 -1.74 5.03 -4.72
CA ASP A 36 -1.44 4.63 -6.11
C ASP A 36 -0.62 3.32 -6.15
N GLU A 37 0.33 3.14 -5.21
CA GLU A 37 1.08 1.90 -5.02
C GLU A 37 0.17 0.73 -4.57
N GLU A 38 -0.72 0.96 -3.61
CA GLU A 38 -1.69 -0.03 -3.15
C GLU A 38 -2.64 -0.47 -4.28
N ASP A 39 -3.12 0.47 -5.10
CA ASP A 39 -4.00 0.18 -6.23
C ASP A 39 -3.25 -0.57 -7.36
N LEU A 40 -1.99 -0.20 -7.65
CA LEU A 40 -1.13 -0.94 -8.58
C LEU A 40 -0.90 -2.37 -8.10
N PHE A 41 -0.62 -2.55 -6.81
CA PHE A 41 -0.41 -3.85 -6.21
C PHE A 41 -1.66 -4.72 -6.32
N MET A 42 -2.83 -4.15 -6.02
CA MET A 42 -4.11 -4.83 -6.21
C MET A 42 -4.31 -5.28 -7.66
N MET A 43 -4.04 -4.39 -8.63
CA MET A 43 -4.14 -4.74 -10.06
C MET A 43 -3.20 -5.89 -10.44
N LEU A 44 -1.95 -5.90 -9.95
CA LEU A 44 -1.02 -7.01 -10.21
C LEU A 44 -1.55 -8.33 -9.66
N VAL A 45 -2.04 -8.35 -8.42
CA VAL A 45 -2.59 -9.57 -7.82
C VAL A 45 -3.84 -10.05 -8.57
N LEU A 46 -4.76 -9.15 -8.92
CA LEU A 46 -5.99 -9.47 -9.64
C LEU A 46 -5.73 -9.87 -11.10
N SER A 47 -4.69 -9.33 -11.74
CA SER A 47 -4.33 -9.64 -13.13
C SER A 47 -4.14 -11.15 -13.34
N GLU A 48 -3.58 -11.83 -12.34
CA GLU A 48 -3.41 -13.29 -12.35
C GLU A 48 -4.75 -14.03 -12.38
N ALA A 49 -5.68 -13.63 -11.50
CA ALA A 49 -7.01 -14.22 -11.43
C ALA A 49 -7.85 -13.95 -12.69
N LEU A 50 -7.56 -12.85 -13.40
CA LEU A 50 -8.18 -12.48 -14.68
C LEU A 50 -7.45 -13.07 -15.91
N GLY A 51 -6.36 -13.83 -15.70
CA GLY A 51 -5.58 -14.45 -16.78
C GLY A 51 -4.75 -13.47 -17.61
N LEU A 52 -4.53 -12.26 -17.11
CA LEU A 52 -3.65 -11.28 -17.73
C LEU A 52 -2.18 -11.60 -17.41
N PRO A 53 -1.25 -11.45 -18.37
CA PRO A 53 0.16 -11.75 -18.13
C PRO A 53 0.74 -10.82 -17.05
N ASN A 54 1.23 -11.42 -15.96
CA ASN A 54 1.76 -10.70 -14.81
C ASN A 54 3.28 -10.94 -14.63
N PRO A 55 4.13 -9.91 -14.72
CA PRO A 55 5.58 -10.05 -14.54
C PRO A 55 6.00 -10.46 -13.11
N ALA A 56 5.10 -10.33 -12.14
CA ALA A 56 5.31 -10.66 -10.74
C ALA A 56 4.46 -11.87 -10.28
N SER A 57 3.91 -12.67 -11.21
CA SER A 57 3.00 -13.79 -10.92
C SER A 57 3.47 -14.68 -9.77
N GLY A 58 4.75 -15.10 -9.79
CA GLY A 58 5.34 -15.94 -8.75
C GLY A 58 5.41 -15.31 -7.35
N ALA A 59 5.41 -13.98 -7.25
CA ALA A 59 5.40 -13.24 -5.98
C ALA A 59 3.98 -12.92 -5.48
N THR A 60 3.00 -12.86 -6.38
CA THR A 60 1.64 -12.40 -6.06
C THR A 60 0.62 -13.53 -5.89
N LEU A 61 0.90 -14.74 -6.38
CA LEU A 61 -0.06 -15.85 -6.42
C LEU A 61 -0.67 -16.19 -5.06
N GLU A 62 0.14 -16.15 -3.99
CA GLU A 62 -0.28 -16.48 -2.63
C GLU A 62 -1.05 -15.36 -1.94
N LEU A 63 -1.02 -14.16 -2.50
CA LEU A 63 -1.59 -12.95 -1.89
C LEU A 63 -3.04 -12.72 -2.29
N LEU A 64 -3.54 -13.47 -3.28
CA LEU A 64 -4.91 -13.34 -3.78
C LEU A 64 -5.97 -13.45 -2.67
N PRO A 65 -5.94 -14.42 -1.74
CA PRO A 65 -6.95 -14.53 -0.69
C PRO A 65 -7.07 -13.27 0.18
N GLU A 66 -5.94 -12.68 0.59
CA GLU A 66 -5.91 -11.46 1.41
C GLU A 66 -6.38 -10.23 0.62
N MET A 67 -6.15 -10.20 -0.69
CA MET A 67 -6.60 -9.11 -1.55
C MET A 67 -8.11 -9.16 -1.81
N LEU A 68 -8.71 -10.35 -1.86
CA LEU A 68 -10.15 -10.52 -2.09
C LEU A 68 -10.99 -9.78 -1.04
N ASP A 69 -10.57 -9.79 0.23
CA ASP A 69 -11.25 -9.08 1.32
C ASP A 69 -11.29 -7.56 1.12
N ARG A 70 -10.38 -7.03 0.29
CA ARG A 70 -10.21 -5.58 0.03
C ARG A 70 -10.76 -5.15 -1.33
N VAL A 71 -11.29 -6.08 -2.13
CA VAL A 71 -11.79 -5.80 -3.48
C VAL A 71 -12.92 -4.80 -3.46
N HIS A 72 -13.84 -4.85 -2.48
CA HIS A 72 -14.98 -3.94 -2.39
C HIS A 72 -14.54 -2.46 -2.36
N GLU A 73 -13.66 -2.14 -1.42
CA GLU A 73 -13.18 -0.78 -1.23
C GLU A 73 -12.33 -0.33 -2.43
N TRP A 74 -11.57 -1.25 -3.03
CA TRP A 74 -10.76 -0.94 -4.20
C TRP A 74 -11.61 -0.64 -5.43
N HIS A 75 -12.55 -1.52 -5.81
CA HIS A 75 -13.33 -1.36 -7.05
C HIS A 75 -14.21 -0.10 -7.01
N THR A 76 -14.75 0.21 -5.82
CA THR A 76 -15.50 1.44 -5.57
C THR A 76 -14.63 2.68 -5.77
N ARG A 77 -13.37 2.66 -5.29
CA ARG A 77 -12.43 3.77 -5.51
C ARG A 77 -11.99 3.92 -6.97
N GLN A 78 -11.90 2.81 -7.70
CA GLN A 78 -11.60 2.82 -9.13
C GLN A 78 -12.79 3.33 -9.97
N GLY A 79 -13.99 3.43 -9.38
CA GLY A 79 -15.21 3.85 -10.08
C GLY A 79 -15.77 2.75 -10.99
N LEU A 80 -15.57 1.48 -10.63
CA LEU A 80 -16.17 0.35 -11.33
C LEU A 80 -17.63 0.17 -10.89
N ASP A 81 -18.52 -0.10 -11.84
CA ASP A 81 -19.95 -0.29 -11.56
C ASP A 81 -20.23 -1.59 -10.79
N SER A 82 -19.36 -2.59 -10.93
CA SER A 82 -19.48 -3.91 -10.29
C SER A 82 -18.12 -4.55 -10.02
N SER A 83 -18.14 -5.62 -9.22
CA SER A 83 -16.99 -6.51 -9.03
C SER A 83 -16.39 -6.94 -10.36
N PRO A 84 -15.05 -6.98 -10.51
CA PRO A 84 -14.39 -7.51 -11.70
C PRO A 84 -14.47 -9.04 -11.80
N PHE A 85 -15.04 -9.72 -10.82
CA PHE A 85 -15.19 -11.18 -10.79
C PHE A 85 -16.64 -11.60 -11.05
N ASP A 86 -16.85 -12.47 -12.03
CA ASP A 86 -18.17 -13.03 -12.35
C ASP A 86 -18.74 -13.92 -11.22
N SER A 87 -17.87 -14.60 -10.47
CA SER A 87 -18.25 -15.56 -9.43
C SER A 87 -18.46 -14.94 -8.05
N MET A 88 -18.13 -13.65 -7.86
CA MET A 88 -18.23 -12.96 -6.58
C MET A 88 -18.89 -11.60 -6.76
N SER A 89 -20.18 -11.54 -6.44
CA SER A 89 -20.94 -10.29 -6.33
C SER A 89 -20.45 -9.52 -5.10
N CYS A 90 -19.71 -8.44 -5.35
CA CYS A 90 -19.17 -7.55 -4.32
C CYS A 90 -20.02 -6.28 -4.21
N CYS A 91 -21.35 -6.47 -4.17
CA CYS A 91 -22.45 -5.56 -3.85
C CYS A 91 -23.71 -6.41 -3.62
#